data_AF-A0A822DUN2-F1
#
_entry.id   AF-A0A822DUN2-F1
#
_cell.length_a   1.000
_cell.length_b   1.000
_cell.length_c   1.000
_cell.angle_alpha   90.00
_cell.angle_beta   90.00
_cell.angle_gamma   90.00
#
_symmetry.space_group_name_H-M   'P 1'
#
loop_
_entity.id
_entity.type
_entity.pdbx_description
1 polymer ?
#
loop_
_entity_poly.entity_id
_entity_poly.type
_entity_poly.pdbx_seq_one_letter_code
_entity_poly.pdbx_strand_id
1 'polypeptide(L)' 'RVFINGKCIGGGDDTMALEKRGDLERLLREAKAIVDL' A
#
# COMPACT_ATOMS: atom_id res chain seq x y z
N ARG A 1 -6.01 6.29 9.73
CA ARG A 1 -4.76 5.49 9.67
C ARG A 1 -4.98 4.36 8.69
N VAL A 2 -3.97 4.00 7.90
CA VAL A 2 -4.06 2.94 6.89
C VAL A 2 -3.19 1.77 7.31
N PHE A 3 -3.73 0.56 7.15
CA PHE A 3 -3.07 -0.69 7.46
C PHE A 3 -3.09 -1.61 6.24
N ILE A 4 -1.95 -2.22 5.93
CA ILE A 4 -1.82 -3.24 4.88
C ILE A 4 -1.15 -4.44 5.52
N ASN A 5 -1.76 -5.62 5.34
CA ASN A 5 -1.27 -6.88 5.91
C ASN A 5 -0.95 -6.79 7.42
N GLY A 6 -1.85 -6.17 8.19
CA GLY A 6 -1.70 -5.96 9.64
C GLY A 6 -0.66 -4.91 10.06
N LYS A 7 0.06 -4.27 9.13
CA LYS A 7 1.07 -3.23 9.42
C LYS A 7 0.53 -1.84 9.15
N CYS A 8 0.73 -0.91 10.08
CA CYS A 8 0.38 0.49 9.88
C CYS A 8 1.37 1.16 8.90
N ILE A 9 0.86 1.77 7.82
CA ILE A 9 1.69 2.50 6.85
C ILE A 9 1.61 4.02 7.00
N GLY A 10 0.66 4.55 7.79
CA GLY A 10 0.52 5.98 8.06
C GLY A 10 -0.90 6.53 7.84
N GLY A 11 -1.01 7.77 7.38
CA GLY A 11 -2.24 8.47 6.99
C GLY A 11 -2.41 8.57 5.47
N GLY A 12 -3.27 9.51 5.02
CA GLY A 12 -3.51 9.76 3.59
C GLY A 12 -2.26 10.24 2.85
N ASP A 13 -1.53 11.19 3.43
CA ASP A 13 -0.29 11.73 2.83
C ASP A 13 0.79 10.65 2.66
N ASP A 14 0.97 9.80 3.68
CA ASP A 14 1.90 8.67 3.60
C ASP A 14 1.49 7.66 2.51
N THR A 15 0.20 7.40 2.40
CA THR A 15 -0.37 6.50 1.38
C THR A 15 -0.15 7.07 -0.02
N MET A 16 -0.37 8.38 -0.21
CA MET A 16 -0.10 9.08 -1.47
C MET A 16 1.38 9.15 -1.80
N ALA A 17 2.26 9.28 -0.79
CA ALA A 17 3.71 9.23 -1.00
C ALA A 17 4.18 7.83 -1.44
N LEU A 18 3.57 6.76 -0.91
CA LEU A 18 3.80 5.38 -1.34
C LEU A 18 3.32 5.14 -2.79
N GLU A 19 2.15 5.69 -3.14
CA GLU A 19 1.63 5.61 -4.51
C GLU A 19 2.56 6.30 -5.52
N LYS A 20 2.96 7.55 -5.24
CA LYS A 20 3.83 8.34 -6.15
C LYS A 20 5.18 7.69 -6.45
N ARG A 21 5.66 6.79 -5.60
CA ARG A 21 6.93 6.06 -5.79
C ARG A 21 6.75 4.59 -6.18
N GLY A 22 5.51 4.15 -6.43
CA GLY A 22 5.19 2.78 -6.85
C GLY A 22 5.19 1.72 -5.73
N ASP A 23 5.43 2.12 -4.48
CA ASP A 23 5.49 1.18 -3.37
C ASP A 23 4.11 0.68 -2.93
N LEU A 24 3.06 1.49 -3.11
CA LEU A 24 1.71 1.11 -2.68
C LEU A 24 1.21 -0.13 -3.43
N GLU A 25 1.41 -0.17 -4.74
CA GLU A 25 1.06 -1.31 -5.58
C GLU A 25 1.77 -2.59 -5.11
N ARG A 26 3.10 -2.51 -4.88
CA ARG A 26 3.88 -3.64 -4.35
C ARG A 26 3.31 -4.16 -3.03
N LEU A 27 3.00 -3.27 -2.08
CA LEU A 27 2.43 -3.64 -0.79
C LEU A 27 1.06 -4.32 -0.92
N LEU A 28 0.21 -3.83 -1.84
CA LEU A 28 -1.10 -4.42 -2.09
C LEU A 28 -1.00 -5.81 -2.74
N ARG A 29 -0.02 -6.02 -3.63
CA ARG A 29 0.27 -7.34 -4.22
C ARG A 29 0.80 -8.33 -3.20
N GLU A 30 1.76 -7.92 -2.36
CA GLU A 30 2.27 -8.73 -1.25
C GLU A 30 1.15 -9.13 -0.28
N ALA A 31 0.17 -8.25 -0.07
CA ALA A 31 -1.03 -8.52 0.72
C ALA A 31 -2.10 -9.35 -0.01
N LYS A 32 -1.88 -9.68 -1.29
CA LYS A 32 -2.86 -10.36 -2.18
C LYS A 32 -4.19 -9.61 -2.30
N ALA A 33 -4.16 -8.27 -2.14
CA ALA A 33 -5.32 -7.42 -2.30
C ALA A 33 -5.60 -7.10 -3.78
N ILE A 34 -4.56 -7.18 -4.62
CA ILE A 34 -4.63 -7.07 -6.08
C ILE A 34 -3.75 -8.16 -6.70
N VAL A 35 -4.09 -8.59 -7.92
CA VAL A 35 -3.35 -9.60 -8.70
C VAL A 35 -3.05 -9.05 -10.09
N ASP A 36 -2.01 -9.56 -10.74
CA ASP A 36 -1.83 -9.34 -12.18
C ASP A 36 -2.96 -10.05 -12.94
N LEU A 37 -3.51 -9.35 -13.94
CA LEU A 37 -4.45 -9.91 -14.91
C LEU A 37 -3.71 -10.71 -15.99
#